data_AF-A0A3R6XA07-F1
#
_entry.id   AF-A0A3R6XA07-F1
#
_cell.length_a   1.000
_cell.length_b   1.000
_cell.length_c   1.000
_cell.angle_alpha   90.00
_cell.angle_beta   90.00
_cell.angle_gamma   90.00
#
_symmetry.space_group_name_H-M   'P 1'
#
loop_
_entity.id
_entity.type
_entity.pdbx_description
1 polymer ?
#
loop_
_entity_poly.entity_id
_entity_poly.type
_entity_poly.pdbx_seq_one_letter_code
_entity_poly.pdbx_strand_id
1 'polypeptide(L)'
;MLYGWVTDDGELATGDDGWREAKYYCGSWEDGSMKTGWQKITVYDDADGKDDDYDYWFNFKSNGEKRGLNTGKENWKSNGKYYSFDERGVMIYEWAEKASSNNTASVSNWRYYNSPEDGARQTKGWFKVVAPGADNDNTFREDLGTDDTFAATLANDEDDKWFYADSKGVLYQGIIKSIKGKYYGFWPEGSGKAGAMLTGLCVLQMDGDKIVSVIDDDIDSDNLDDILDGDYNGGSVNQADWGNDVCLYYFGSDEDTDGAMKTGTTTVTLDGSSYNFNFQKTGSASSGRGKGVTGIDDKKYVYSYGCRIKADSDDKYQLVQVWNDEEESTNFNINSEGVHVMKLDAPTDFEYSYTNKESETVNYNTLSADRGVLRLVNTSGNIQKNKTAAKDGNDCYYYVKNYAPVLYTDNKTIKGNDDYSSISKWEDLVDAE
;
A
#
# COMPACT_ATOMS: atom_id res chain seq x y z
N MET A 1 -60.54 8.12 -16.39
CA MET A 1 -59.18 7.60 -16.58
C MET A 1 -58.37 8.07 -15.39
N LEU A 2 -57.66 7.18 -14.70
CA LEU A 2 -56.74 7.60 -13.64
C LEU A 2 -55.51 8.25 -14.28
N TYR A 3 -54.89 9.19 -13.59
CA TYR A 3 -53.68 9.88 -14.01
C TYR A 3 -52.80 10.11 -12.77
N GLY A 4 -51.53 10.45 -12.95
CA GLY A 4 -50.61 10.67 -11.84
C GLY A 4 -50.35 9.41 -11.02
N TRP A 5 -50.05 9.60 -9.74
CA TRP A 5 -49.73 8.53 -8.80
C TRP A 5 -50.99 7.81 -8.31
N VAL A 6 -50.93 6.48 -8.26
CA VAL A 6 -52.07 5.62 -7.92
C VAL A 6 -51.67 4.60 -6.85
N THR A 7 -52.53 4.47 -5.83
CA THR A 7 -52.35 3.55 -4.69
C THR A 7 -52.60 2.09 -5.08
N ASP A 8 -52.34 1.16 -4.18
CA ASP A 8 -52.63 -0.28 -4.39
C ASP A 8 -54.11 -0.57 -4.62
N ASP A 9 -54.98 0.22 -4.00
CA ASP A 9 -56.43 0.10 -4.10
C ASP A 9 -57.00 0.73 -5.39
N GLY A 10 -56.13 1.31 -6.24
CA GLY A 10 -56.54 1.94 -7.49
C GLY A 10 -57.11 3.35 -7.32
N GLU A 11 -56.80 4.02 -6.21
CA GLU A 11 -57.20 5.40 -5.95
C GLU A 11 -56.08 6.39 -6.32
N LEU A 12 -56.44 7.63 -6.65
CA LEU A 12 -55.44 8.69 -6.89
C LEU A 12 -54.74 9.02 -5.58
N ALA A 13 -53.41 9.04 -5.58
CA ALA A 13 -52.63 9.58 -4.49
C ALA A 13 -52.59 11.11 -4.65
N THR A 14 -53.51 11.80 -3.97
CA THR A 14 -53.77 13.24 -4.18
C THR A 14 -52.91 14.18 -3.35
N GLY A 15 -52.15 13.67 -2.37
CA GLY A 15 -51.20 14.47 -1.60
C GLY A 15 -49.91 14.72 -2.37
N ASP A 16 -49.22 15.82 -2.08
CA ASP A 16 -47.97 16.20 -2.74
C ASP A 16 -46.84 15.18 -2.46
N ASP A 17 -46.94 14.44 -1.35
CA ASP A 17 -46.06 13.33 -0.94
C ASP A 17 -46.60 11.94 -1.34
N GLY A 18 -47.80 11.87 -1.93
CA GLY A 18 -48.49 10.62 -2.25
C GLY A 18 -47.72 9.70 -3.19
N TRP A 19 -46.77 10.25 -3.93
CA TRP A 19 -45.85 9.51 -4.80
C TRP A 19 -44.95 8.53 -4.03
N ARG A 20 -44.62 8.83 -2.76
CA ARG A 20 -43.73 8.01 -1.92
C ARG A 20 -44.33 6.62 -1.70
N GLU A 21 -45.62 6.55 -1.36
CA GLU A 21 -46.33 5.30 -1.06
C GLU A 21 -47.09 4.70 -2.26
N ALA A 22 -47.34 5.49 -3.32
CA ALA A 22 -48.06 5.02 -4.50
C ALA A 22 -47.39 3.81 -5.17
N LYS A 23 -48.20 2.89 -5.70
CA LYS A 23 -47.72 1.68 -6.38
C LYS A 23 -47.67 1.79 -7.89
N TYR A 24 -48.44 2.70 -8.49
CA TYR A 24 -48.53 2.83 -9.94
C TYR A 24 -48.42 4.30 -10.35
N TYR A 25 -48.06 4.53 -11.61
CA TYR A 25 -48.06 5.86 -12.21
C TYR A 25 -48.75 5.81 -13.57
N CYS A 26 -49.76 6.65 -13.78
CA CYS A 26 -50.60 6.67 -14.97
C CYS A 26 -50.32 7.88 -15.88
N GLY A 27 -49.11 8.44 -15.84
CA GLY A 27 -48.73 9.58 -16.69
C GLY A 27 -49.48 10.86 -16.34
N SER A 28 -49.41 11.86 -17.23
CA SER A 28 -50.10 13.14 -17.02
C SER A 28 -51.61 13.00 -17.17
N TRP A 29 -52.33 14.06 -16.78
CA TRP A 29 -53.79 14.14 -16.92
C TRP A 29 -54.27 14.02 -18.38
N GLU A 30 -53.41 14.31 -19.37
CA GLU A 30 -53.71 14.19 -20.80
C GLU A 30 -53.47 12.77 -21.34
N ASP A 31 -52.68 11.94 -20.65
CA ASP A 31 -52.22 10.63 -21.12
C ASP A 31 -52.96 9.48 -20.44
N GLY A 32 -52.93 9.43 -19.10
CA GLY A 32 -53.58 8.39 -18.29
C GLY A 32 -53.12 6.94 -18.52
N SER A 33 -52.05 6.74 -19.30
CA SER A 33 -51.49 5.41 -19.54
C SER A 33 -50.61 4.96 -18.37
N MET A 34 -50.92 3.77 -17.83
CA MET A 34 -50.09 3.13 -16.81
C MET A 34 -48.68 2.89 -17.34
N LYS A 35 -47.68 3.46 -16.67
CA LYS A 35 -46.28 3.38 -17.07
C LYS A 35 -45.66 2.05 -16.66
N THR A 36 -44.72 1.61 -17.49
CA THR A 36 -43.86 0.44 -17.26
C THR A 36 -42.42 0.81 -17.64
N GLY A 37 -41.43 0.12 -17.09
CA GLY A 37 -40.01 0.40 -17.33
C GLY A 37 -39.52 1.67 -16.63
N TRP A 38 -38.41 2.21 -17.13
CA TRP A 38 -37.75 3.40 -16.58
C TRP A 38 -38.52 4.67 -16.91
N GLN A 39 -38.78 5.52 -15.92
CA GLN A 39 -39.44 6.81 -16.07
C GLN A 39 -38.71 7.85 -15.23
N LYS A 40 -38.40 9.01 -15.81
CA LYS A 40 -37.95 10.20 -15.07
C LYS A 40 -39.19 11.03 -14.78
N ILE A 41 -39.46 11.27 -13.50
CA ILE A 41 -40.69 11.93 -13.03
C ILE A 41 -40.30 13.03 -12.06
N THR A 42 -40.80 14.24 -12.33
CA THR A 42 -40.69 15.37 -11.42
C THR A 42 -41.72 15.22 -10.30
N VAL A 43 -41.26 15.29 -9.05
CA VAL A 43 -42.10 15.22 -7.85
C VAL A 43 -41.67 16.33 -6.89
N TYR A 44 -42.63 16.85 -6.14
CA TYR A 44 -42.31 17.71 -5.00
C TYR A 44 -41.77 16.84 -3.87
N ASP A 45 -40.54 17.14 -3.41
CA ASP A 45 -39.90 16.44 -2.30
C ASP A 45 -39.63 17.45 -1.19
N ASP A 46 -40.36 17.31 -0.08
CA ASP A 46 -40.26 18.14 1.13
C ASP A 46 -39.32 17.56 2.20
N ALA A 47 -38.64 16.44 1.89
CA ALA A 47 -37.75 15.75 2.83
C ALA A 47 -36.36 16.41 2.90
N ASP A 48 -35.73 16.31 4.07
CA ASP A 48 -34.30 16.65 4.28
C ASP A 48 -33.90 18.06 3.82
N GLY A 49 -34.82 19.03 3.90
CA GLY A 49 -34.58 20.43 3.54
C GLY A 49 -34.72 20.72 2.04
N LYS A 50 -35.10 19.72 1.24
CA LYS A 50 -35.64 19.89 -0.10
C LYS A 50 -37.02 20.49 0.06
N ASP A 51 -37.28 21.64 -0.55
CA ASP A 51 -38.60 22.27 -0.61
C ASP A 51 -38.80 22.75 -2.05
N ASP A 52 -38.60 21.81 -2.98
CA ASP A 52 -38.59 22.07 -4.42
C ASP A 52 -38.99 20.81 -5.22
N ASP A 53 -39.19 21.01 -6.53
CA ASP A 53 -39.46 19.95 -7.48
C ASP A 53 -38.16 19.23 -7.88
N TYR A 54 -38.12 17.91 -7.68
CA TYR A 54 -36.98 17.06 -8.02
C TYR A 54 -37.33 16.05 -9.11
N ASP A 55 -36.39 15.87 -10.03
CA ASP A 55 -36.49 14.82 -11.03
C ASP A 55 -35.88 13.50 -10.51
N TYR A 56 -36.74 12.50 -10.28
CA TYR A 56 -36.29 11.17 -9.88
C TYR A 56 -36.53 10.11 -10.95
N TRP A 57 -35.61 9.14 -11.00
CA TRP A 57 -35.77 7.95 -11.81
C TRP A 57 -36.51 6.86 -11.04
N PHE A 58 -37.59 6.36 -11.63
CA PHE A 58 -38.38 5.24 -11.14
C PHE A 58 -38.33 4.09 -12.15
N ASN A 59 -38.48 2.86 -11.66
CA ASN A 59 -38.73 1.72 -12.53
C ASN A 59 -40.04 1.03 -12.17
N PHE A 60 -40.88 0.80 -13.18
CA PHE A 60 -42.13 0.09 -13.05
C PHE A 60 -42.02 -1.29 -13.70
N LYS A 61 -42.47 -2.33 -12.99
CA LYS A 61 -42.52 -3.70 -13.49
C LYS A 61 -43.44 -3.81 -14.71
N SER A 62 -43.44 -4.95 -15.39
CA SER A 62 -44.32 -5.19 -16.55
C SER A 62 -45.82 -5.18 -16.20
N ASN A 63 -46.17 -5.39 -14.93
CA ASN A 63 -47.53 -5.23 -14.40
C ASN A 63 -47.83 -3.78 -13.94
N GLY A 64 -46.93 -2.82 -14.20
CA GLY A 64 -47.07 -1.42 -13.81
C GLY A 64 -46.68 -1.09 -12.37
N GLU A 65 -46.39 -2.09 -11.53
CA GLU A 65 -46.06 -1.87 -10.13
C GLU A 65 -44.66 -1.25 -9.98
N LYS A 66 -44.56 -0.17 -9.21
CA LYS A 66 -43.32 0.53 -8.85
C LYS A 66 -42.36 -0.44 -8.16
N ARG A 67 -41.08 -0.40 -8.54
CA ARG A 67 -40.02 -1.06 -7.77
C ARG A 67 -39.65 -0.15 -6.59
N GLY A 68 -39.47 -0.75 -5.43
CA GLY A 68 -38.96 -0.10 -4.23
C GLY A 68 -37.98 -1.00 -3.50
N LEU A 69 -37.63 -0.59 -2.29
CA LEU A 69 -36.68 -1.29 -1.45
C LEU A 69 -37.01 -2.78 -1.33
N ASN A 70 -36.00 -3.63 -1.52
CA ASN A 70 -36.12 -5.07 -1.36
C ASN A 70 -35.08 -5.59 -0.38
N THR A 71 -35.49 -5.71 0.89
CA THR A 71 -34.66 -6.13 2.02
C THR A 71 -34.16 -7.58 1.92
N GLY A 72 -34.72 -8.42 1.03
CA GLY A 72 -34.31 -9.81 0.82
C GLY A 72 -33.54 -10.09 -0.48
N LYS A 73 -33.55 -9.15 -1.42
CA LYS A 73 -32.81 -9.20 -2.69
C LYS A 73 -32.40 -7.78 -3.05
N GLU A 74 -31.25 -7.36 -2.55
CA GLU A 74 -30.79 -5.98 -2.60
C GLU A 74 -30.70 -5.36 -4.00
N ASN A 75 -30.80 -6.12 -5.09
CA ASN A 75 -30.58 -5.58 -6.42
C ASN A 75 -31.52 -6.17 -7.47
N TRP A 76 -32.08 -5.29 -8.31
CA TRP A 76 -32.73 -5.66 -9.55
C TRP A 76 -31.72 -5.67 -10.70
N LYS A 77 -31.65 -6.79 -11.43
CA LYS A 77 -30.80 -6.89 -12.62
C LYS A 77 -31.58 -6.54 -13.88
N SER A 78 -31.06 -5.60 -14.65
CA SER A 78 -31.60 -5.19 -15.95
C SER A 78 -30.47 -4.91 -16.93
N ASN A 79 -30.58 -5.45 -18.15
CA ASN A 79 -29.57 -5.28 -19.21
C ASN A 79 -28.11 -5.53 -18.76
N GLY A 80 -27.90 -6.54 -17.91
CA GLY A 80 -26.58 -6.87 -17.37
C GLY A 80 -26.09 -6.01 -16.21
N LYS A 81 -26.75 -4.87 -15.92
CA LYS A 81 -26.47 -3.96 -14.81
C LYS A 81 -27.35 -4.25 -13.60
N TYR A 82 -26.93 -3.79 -12.42
CA TYR A 82 -27.66 -3.92 -11.17
C TYR A 82 -28.11 -2.56 -10.69
N TYR A 83 -29.36 -2.47 -10.24
CA TYR A 83 -30.00 -1.25 -9.77
C TYR A 83 -30.69 -1.51 -8.44
N SER A 84 -30.77 -0.48 -7.62
CA SER A 84 -31.44 -0.50 -6.33
C SER A 84 -32.37 0.69 -6.20
N PHE A 85 -33.36 0.55 -5.34
CA PHE A 85 -34.37 1.58 -5.10
C PHE A 85 -34.54 1.75 -3.60
N ASP A 86 -34.80 2.98 -3.16
CA ASP A 86 -35.14 3.28 -1.77
C ASP A 86 -36.60 2.87 -1.46
N GLU A 87 -37.06 3.18 -0.24
CA GLU A 87 -38.42 2.85 0.21
C GLU A 87 -39.50 3.60 -0.57
N ARG A 88 -39.17 4.78 -1.10
CA ARG A 88 -40.04 5.62 -1.93
C ARG A 88 -40.06 5.16 -3.39
N GLY A 89 -39.19 4.23 -3.77
CA GLY A 89 -39.06 3.73 -5.14
C GLY A 89 -38.17 4.57 -6.05
N VAL A 90 -37.45 5.55 -5.48
CA VAL A 90 -36.44 6.34 -6.17
C VAL A 90 -35.22 5.47 -6.43
N MET A 91 -34.68 5.52 -7.64
CA MET A 91 -33.44 4.83 -8.00
C MET A 91 -32.27 5.38 -7.18
N ILE A 92 -31.53 4.48 -6.55
CA ILE A 92 -30.31 4.80 -5.82
C ILE A 92 -29.19 5.11 -6.82
N TYR A 93 -28.42 6.16 -6.54
CA TYR A 93 -27.23 6.59 -7.29
C TYR A 93 -26.07 6.87 -6.32
N GLU A 94 -24.87 7.09 -6.85
CA GLU A 94 -23.66 7.46 -6.11
C GLU A 94 -23.35 6.54 -4.91
N TRP A 95 -22.71 7.05 -3.86
CA TRP A 95 -22.52 6.27 -2.65
C TRP A 95 -23.82 6.10 -1.88
N ALA A 96 -24.16 4.85 -1.60
CA ALA A 96 -25.28 4.53 -0.74
C ALA A 96 -24.95 3.35 0.16
N GLU A 97 -25.48 3.43 1.38
CA GLU A 97 -25.44 2.33 2.31
C GLU A 97 -26.34 1.19 1.85
N LYS A 98 -25.91 -0.02 2.21
CA LYS A 98 -26.71 -1.21 2.11
C LYS A 98 -27.94 -1.06 3.00
N ALA A 99 -29.10 -1.40 2.47
CA ALA A 99 -30.34 -1.40 3.21
C ALA A 99 -30.22 -2.11 4.57
N SER A 100 -30.77 -1.47 5.62
CA SER A 100 -30.73 -1.94 7.02
C SER A 100 -29.36 -1.91 7.72
N SER A 101 -28.36 -1.22 7.14
CA SER A 101 -27.13 -0.84 7.84
C SER A 101 -27.32 0.50 8.56
N ASN A 102 -26.92 0.59 9.82
CA ASN A 102 -26.81 1.85 10.56
C ASN A 102 -25.34 2.21 10.87
N ASN A 103 -24.37 1.50 10.29
CA ASN A 103 -22.95 1.74 10.54
C ASN A 103 -22.27 2.28 9.28
N THR A 104 -22.22 3.61 9.20
CA THR A 104 -21.62 4.42 8.14
C THR A 104 -20.08 4.33 8.13
N ALA A 105 -19.45 3.93 9.23
CA ALA A 105 -17.98 3.82 9.31
C ALA A 105 -17.41 2.58 8.61
N SER A 106 -18.22 1.57 8.27
CA SER A 106 -17.72 0.32 7.68
C SER A 106 -17.79 0.33 6.15
N VAL A 107 -16.64 0.17 5.50
CA VAL A 107 -16.52 0.01 4.03
C VAL A 107 -17.48 -1.05 3.48
N SER A 108 -17.71 -2.12 4.24
CA SER A 108 -18.54 -3.26 3.82
C SER A 108 -20.02 -2.92 3.63
N ASN A 109 -20.46 -1.82 4.25
CA ASN A 109 -21.84 -1.33 4.18
C ASN A 109 -22.09 -0.42 2.98
N TRP A 110 -21.06 0.09 2.31
CA TRP A 110 -21.24 1.04 1.20
C TRP A 110 -21.20 0.36 -0.18
N ARG A 111 -21.96 0.92 -1.12
CA ARG A 111 -21.96 0.55 -2.54
C ARG A 111 -21.94 1.83 -3.37
N TYR A 112 -21.36 1.77 -4.57
CA TYR A 112 -21.36 2.87 -5.51
C TYR A 112 -22.26 2.57 -6.71
N TYR A 113 -23.18 3.50 -7.04
CA TYR A 113 -24.23 3.38 -8.05
C TYR A 113 -24.08 4.36 -9.23
N ASN A 114 -22.86 4.83 -9.51
CA ASN A 114 -22.59 5.81 -10.59
C ASN A 114 -23.40 7.09 -10.40
N SER A 115 -23.70 7.82 -11.48
CA SER A 115 -24.38 9.11 -11.41
C SER A 115 -25.91 8.98 -11.27
N PRO A 116 -26.61 10.08 -10.90
CA PRO A 116 -28.08 10.15 -10.86
C PRO A 116 -28.77 9.74 -12.16
N GLU A 117 -28.08 9.83 -13.31
CA GLU A 117 -28.61 9.44 -14.63
C GLU A 117 -28.31 7.99 -15.02
N ASP A 118 -27.33 7.33 -14.38
CA ASP A 118 -27.03 5.90 -14.62
C ASP A 118 -27.61 5.00 -13.54
N GLY A 119 -27.38 5.27 -12.24
CA GLY A 119 -27.86 4.46 -11.11
C GLY A 119 -27.39 3.00 -11.08
N ALA A 120 -26.47 2.64 -11.97
CA ALA A 120 -25.99 1.28 -12.11
C ALA A 120 -24.91 1.00 -11.07
N ARG A 121 -25.14 0.00 -10.23
CA ARG A 121 -24.17 -0.41 -9.21
C ARG A 121 -22.88 -0.93 -9.83
N GLN A 122 -21.76 -0.36 -9.40
CA GLN A 122 -20.45 -0.91 -9.72
C GLN A 122 -20.33 -2.34 -9.22
N THR A 123 -19.91 -3.23 -10.11
CA THR A 123 -19.81 -4.67 -9.86
C THR A 123 -18.65 -5.24 -10.66
N LYS A 124 -17.71 -5.90 -9.97
CA LYS A 124 -16.51 -6.50 -10.56
C LYS A 124 -15.70 -5.51 -11.40
N GLY A 125 -15.48 -4.31 -10.86
CA GLY A 125 -14.96 -3.17 -11.63
C GLY A 125 -14.21 -2.16 -10.79
N TRP A 126 -13.31 -1.45 -11.48
CA TRP A 126 -12.64 -0.25 -10.98
C TRP A 126 -13.53 0.97 -11.21
N PHE A 127 -13.48 1.91 -10.27
CA PHE A 127 -14.10 3.23 -10.39
C PHE A 127 -13.27 4.23 -9.58
N LYS A 128 -13.22 5.48 -10.04
CA LYS A 128 -12.47 6.57 -9.41
C LYS A 128 -13.48 7.63 -8.98
N VAL A 129 -13.51 7.95 -7.70
CA VAL A 129 -14.51 8.86 -7.12
C VAL A 129 -14.08 9.34 -5.73
N VAL A 130 -14.57 10.48 -5.27
CA VAL A 130 -14.42 10.98 -3.88
C VAL A 130 -15.09 10.01 -2.89
N ALA A 131 -14.54 9.81 -1.70
CA ALA A 131 -15.20 9.00 -0.66
C ALA A 131 -16.52 9.64 -0.18
N PRO A 132 -17.51 8.88 0.32
CA PRO A 132 -18.74 9.48 0.83
C PRO A 132 -18.43 10.43 1.99
N GLY A 133 -19.09 11.58 2.05
CA GLY A 133 -18.93 12.57 3.11
C GLY A 133 -20.11 13.53 3.18
N ALA A 134 -20.24 14.23 4.30
CA ALA A 134 -21.33 15.19 4.52
C ALA A 134 -21.24 16.45 3.64
N ASP A 135 -20.02 16.87 3.34
CA ASP A 135 -19.76 18.13 2.64
C ASP A 135 -19.64 17.95 1.11
N ASN A 136 -19.72 16.71 0.60
CA ASN A 136 -19.62 16.41 -0.82
C ASN A 136 -20.92 15.86 -1.43
N ASP A 137 -21.13 16.13 -2.72
CA ASP A 137 -22.34 15.82 -3.48
C ASP A 137 -22.33 14.41 -4.09
N ASN A 138 -21.56 13.48 -3.50
CA ASN A 138 -21.31 12.17 -4.08
C ASN A 138 -22.01 11.04 -3.31
N THR A 139 -23.09 11.36 -2.62
CA THR A 139 -23.83 10.41 -1.79
C THR A 139 -25.32 10.54 -2.04
N PHE A 140 -26.02 9.40 -2.04
CA PHE A 140 -27.48 9.37 -2.21
C PHE A 140 -28.22 9.99 -1.01
N ARG A 141 -27.64 9.85 0.18
CA ARG A 141 -28.19 10.40 1.42
C ARG A 141 -27.61 11.77 1.64
N GLU A 142 -28.47 12.79 1.68
CA GLU A 142 -28.02 14.19 1.79
C GLU A 142 -27.85 14.67 3.23
N ASP A 143 -28.38 13.94 4.23
CA ASP A 143 -28.30 14.28 5.64
C ASP A 143 -27.18 13.53 6.39
N LEU A 144 -26.06 13.23 5.72
CA LEU A 144 -24.89 12.62 6.35
C LEU A 144 -24.30 13.54 7.42
N GLY A 145 -23.98 12.98 8.58
CA GLY A 145 -23.10 13.64 9.56
C GLY A 145 -21.64 13.62 9.09
N THR A 146 -20.81 14.50 9.65
CA THR A 146 -19.37 14.59 9.30
C THR A 146 -18.61 13.27 9.52
N ASP A 147 -19.06 12.44 10.45
CA ASP A 147 -18.47 11.14 10.76
C ASP A 147 -19.11 9.98 9.98
N ASP A 148 -20.11 10.24 9.13
CA ASP A 148 -20.82 9.22 8.37
C ASP A 148 -20.06 8.79 7.10
N THR A 149 -18.84 8.30 7.29
CA THR A 149 -17.96 7.88 6.20
C THR A 149 -17.02 6.76 6.64
N PHE A 150 -16.65 5.92 5.68
CA PHE A 150 -15.62 4.89 5.89
C PHE A 150 -14.20 5.41 5.67
N ALA A 151 -14.02 6.61 5.10
CA ALA A 151 -12.72 7.17 4.73
C ALA A 151 -12.69 8.68 4.94
N ALA A 152 -12.71 9.10 6.21
CA ALA A 152 -12.83 10.50 6.61
C ALA A 152 -11.77 11.43 6.01
N THR A 153 -10.51 10.99 5.92
CA THR A 153 -9.45 11.81 5.29
C THR A 153 -9.78 12.06 3.83
N LEU A 154 -10.12 11.03 3.06
CA LEU A 154 -10.45 11.18 1.64
C LEU A 154 -11.74 11.97 1.41
N ALA A 155 -12.73 11.81 2.29
CA ALA A 155 -13.98 12.55 2.21
C ALA A 155 -13.75 14.06 2.41
N ASN A 156 -12.91 14.42 3.39
CA ASN A 156 -12.57 15.81 3.71
C ASN A 156 -11.65 16.46 2.68
N ASP A 157 -10.73 15.69 2.10
CA ASP A 157 -9.82 16.18 1.07
C ASP A 157 -10.53 16.34 -0.30
N GLU A 158 -11.74 15.78 -0.44
CA GLU A 158 -12.55 15.77 -1.67
C GLU A 158 -11.82 15.18 -2.89
N ASP A 159 -10.97 14.21 -2.61
CA ASP A 159 -9.96 13.73 -3.53
C ASP A 159 -10.44 12.43 -4.19
N ASP A 160 -10.53 12.42 -5.52
CA ASP A 160 -10.91 11.23 -6.28
C ASP A 160 -9.87 10.12 -6.08
N LYS A 161 -10.32 8.94 -5.64
CA LYS A 161 -9.46 7.77 -5.45
C LYS A 161 -10.01 6.54 -6.14
N TRP A 162 -9.11 5.64 -6.53
CA TRP A 162 -9.47 4.37 -7.15
C TRP A 162 -9.98 3.38 -6.12
N PHE A 163 -11.17 2.84 -6.37
CA PHE A 163 -11.79 1.76 -5.61
C PHE A 163 -12.05 0.56 -6.53
N TYR A 164 -12.20 -0.63 -5.93
CA TYR A 164 -12.62 -1.83 -6.65
C TYR A 164 -13.78 -2.52 -5.96
N ALA A 165 -14.88 -2.73 -6.69
CA ALA A 165 -16.04 -3.47 -6.23
C ALA A 165 -16.01 -4.91 -6.75
N ASP A 166 -16.32 -5.87 -5.88
CA ASP A 166 -16.42 -7.28 -6.21
C ASP A 166 -17.72 -7.62 -6.99
N SER A 167 -17.98 -8.90 -7.23
CA SER A 167 -19.17 -9.36 -7.95
C SER A 167 -20.52 -9.07 -7.25
N LYS A 168 -20.49 -8.71 -5.98
CA LYS A 168 -21.65 -8.33 -5.15
C LYS A 168 -21.69 -6.82 -4.87
N GLY A 169 -20.76 -6.05 -5.44
CA GLY A 169 -20.61 -4.62 -5.21
C GLY A 169 -19.82 -4.28 -3.93
N VAL A 170 -19.33 -5.28 -3.19
CA VAL A 170 -18.56 -5.06 -1.95
C VAL A 170 -17.17 -4.58 -2.32
N LEU A 171 -16.71 -3.50 -1.69
CA LEU A 171 -15.38 -2.95 -1.91
C LEU A 171 -14.30 -3.88 -1.37
N TYR A 172 -13.17 -3.94 -2.08
CA TYR A 172 -11.95 -4.49 -1.50
C TYR A 172 -11.35 -3.51 -0.48
N GLN A 173 -10.89 -4.05 0.64
CA GLN A 173 -10.32 -3.29 1.75
C GLN A 173 -9.35 -4.17 2.54
N GLY A 174 -8.27 -3.59 3.04
CA GLY A 174 -7.28 -4.26 3.89
C GLY A 174 -6.65 -5.50 3.26
N ILE A 175 -6.39 -5.48 1.95
CA ILE A 175 -5.99 -6.69 1.23
C ILE A 175 -5.19 -6.41 -0.04
N ILE A 176 -4.30 -7.33 -0.41
CA ILE A 176 -3.68 -7.37 -1.73
C ILE A 176 -4.45 -8.35 -2.62
N LYS A 177 -5.06 -7.86 -3.71
CA LYS A 177 -5.86 -8.67 -4.64
C LYS A 177 -5.31 -8.74 -6.04
N SER A 178 -5.42 -9.93 -6.63
CA SER A 178 -5.16 -10.13 -8.05
C SER A 178 -6.38 -9.74 -8.90
N ILE A 179 -6.20 -8.77 -9.78
CA ILE A 179 -7.22 -8.29 -10.72
C ILE A 179 -6.61 -8.37 -12.12
N LYS A 180 -7.17 -9.22 -12.98
CA LYS A 180 -6.69 -9.46 -14.35
C LYS A 180 -5.17 -9.80 -14.43
N GLY A 181 -4.65 -10.53 -13.44
CA GLY A 181 -3.25 -10.99 -13.41
C GLY A 181 -2.24 -10.00 -12.82
N LYS A 182 -2.66 -8.76 -12.51
CA LYS A 182 -1.88 -7.79 -11.73
C LYS A 182 -2.35 -7.81 -10.27
N TYR A 183 -1.51 -7.36 -9.34
CA TYR A 183 -1.83 -7.30 -7.91
C TYR A 183 -1.97 -5.85 -7.47
N TYR A 184 -2.95 -5.56 -6.61
CA TYR A 184 -3.26 -4.22 -6.12
C TYR A 184 -3.54 -4.29 -4.62
N GLY A 185 -3.01 -3.34 -3.86
CA GLY A 185 -3.28 -3.21 -2.42
C GLY A 185 -4.44 -2.26 -2.17
N PHE A 186 -5.22 -2.51 -1.12
CA PHE A 186 -6.33 -1.66 -0.71
C PHE A 186 -6.23 -1.34 0.77
N TRP A 187 -6.47 -0.08 1.12
CA TRP A 187 -6.43 0.43 2.49
C TRP A 187 -7.37 -0.34 3.43
N PRO A 188 -6.95 -0.63 4.67
CA PRO A 188 -7.77 -1.31 5.66
C PRO A 188 -8.90 -0.44 6.20
N GLU A 189 -9.98 -1.10 6.63
CA GLU A 189 -11.07 -0.52 7.42
C GLU A 189 -10.54 0.15 8.70
N GLY A 190 -11.22 1.22 9.11
CA GLY A 190 -10.80 2.04 10.25
C GLY A 190 -9.66 3.01 9.94
N SER A 191 -9.07 2.97 8.73
CA SER A 191 -8.19 4.04 8.26
C SER A 191 -8.97 5.22 7.69
N GLY A 192 -8.40 6.42 7.73
CA GLY A 192 -8.97 7.60 7.06
C GLY A 192 -9.05 7.47 5.53
N LYS A 193 -8.45 6.44 4.94
CA LYS A 193 -8.37 6.18 3.49
C LYS A 193 -8.97 4.82 3.08
N ALA A 194 -9.80 4.20 3.94
CA ALA A 194 -10.19 2.79 3.79
C ALA A 194 -10.76 2.43 2.42
N GLY A 195 -10.41 1.26 1.90
CA GLY A 195 -10.89 0.75 0.62
C GLY A 195 -10.28 1.39 -0.64
N ALA A 196 -9.59 2.53 -0.52
CA ALA A 196 -8.85 3.12 -1.64
C ALA A 196 -7.68 2.22 -2.06
N MET A 197 -7.28 2.31 -3.33
CA MET A 197 -6.10 1.62 -3.86
C MET A 197 -4.82 2.25 -3.32
N LEU A 198 -3.86 1.41 -2.92
CA LEU A 198 -2.51 1.84 -2.54
C LEU A 198 -1.65 2.15 -3.76
N THR A 199 -0.78 3.14 -3.63
CA THR A 199 0.20 3.59 -4.63
C THR A 199 1.51 3.94 -3.95
N GLY A 200 2.61 3.95 -4.70
CA GLY A 200 3.92 4.33 -4.15
C GLY A 200 4.57 3.24 -3.30
N LEU A 201 5.61 3.64 -2.57
CA LEU A 201 6.32 2.77 -1.63
C LEU A 201 5.65 2.89 -0.26
N CYS A 202 5.07 1.80 0.22
CA CYS A 202 4.30 1.78 1.46
C CYS A 202 4.96 0.87 2.49
N VAL A 203 4.88 1.26 3.77
CA VAL A 203 5.17 0.42 4.93
C VAL A 203 3.88 -0.22 5.40
N LEU A 204 3.76 -1.53 5.25
CA LEU A 204 2.55 -2.28 5.58
C LEU A 204 2.78 -3.22 6.75
N GLN A 205 1.85 -3.26 7.68
CA GLN A 205 1.73 -4.35 8.66
C GLN A 205 0.76 -5.40 8.12
N MET A 206 1.20 -6.66 8.08
CA MET A 206 0.50 -7.77 7.43
C MET A 206 0.08 -8.85 8.42
N ASP A 207 -1.18 -9.32 8.34
CA ASP A 207 -1.61 -10.56 9.01
C ASP A 207 -2.08 -11.56 7.95
N GLY A 208 -1.20 -12.50 7.59
CA GLY A 208 -1.43 -13.39 6.46
C GLY A 208 -1.61 -12.60 5.16
N ASP A 209 -2.77 -12.72 4.50
CA ASP A 209 -3.09 -11.95 3.28
C ASP A 209 -3.71 -10.59 3.53
N LYS A 210 -3.94 -10.22 4.78
CA LYS A 210 -4.57 -8.95 5.15
C LYS A 210 -3.51 -7.89 5.42
N ILE A 211 -3.80 -6.69 4.95
CA ILE A 211 -3.14 -5.48 5.41
C ILE A 211 -3.93 -5.06 6.64
N VAL A 212 -3.30 -5.10 7.82
CA VAL A 212 -3.97 -4.69 9.08
C VAL A 212 -3.71 -3.23 9.38
N SER A 213 -2.57 -2.70 8.93
CA SER A 213 -2.25 -1.28 9.01
C SER A 213 -1.38 -0.87 7.82
N VAL A 214 -1.58 0.37 7.38
CA VAL A 214 -0.65 1.08 6.50
C VAL A 214 0.05 2.08 7.43
N ILE A 215 1.31 1.79 7.76
CA ILE A 215 2.09 2.57 8.72
C ILE A 215 2.53 3.89 8.07
N ASP A 216 2.87 3.83 6.78
CA ASP A 216 3.13 4.97 5.92
C ASP A 216 2.86 4.59 4.46
N ASP A 217 2.35 5.53 3.69
CA ASP A 217 2.04 5.41 2.26
C ASP A 217 2.84 6.35 1.36
N ASP A 218 3.65 7.25 1.92
CA ASP A 218 4.39 8.30 1.21
C ASP A 218 5.89 8.25 1.51
N ILE A 219 6.49 7.06 1.44
CA ILE A 219 7.93 6.90 1.70
C ILE A 219 8.74 7.59 0.60
N ASP A 220 9.36 8.71 0.96
CA ASP A 220 10.30 9.45 0.15
C ASP A 220 11.75 8.92 0.27
N SER A 221 12.73 9.65 -0.30
CA SER A 221 14.14 9.25 -0.23
C SER A 221 14.70 9.30 1.19
N ASP A 222 14.36 10.33 1.95
CA ASP A 222 14.91 10.60 3.28
C ASP A 222 14.35 9.57 4.27
N ASN A 223 13.05 9.29 4.19
CA ASN A 223 12.39 8.23 4.94
C ASN A 223 12.99 6.86 4.63
N LEU A 224 13.29 6.56 3.37
CA LEU A 224 13.91 5.30 3.01
C LEU A 224 15.32 5.18 3.61
N ASP A 225 16.11 6.25 3.61
CA ASP A 225 17.44 6.25 4.20
C ASP A 225 17.36 6.02 5.72
N ASP A 226 16.45 6.70 6.42
CA ASP A 226 16.17 6.46 7.86
C ASP A 226 15.76 5.00 8.12
N ILE A 227 14.92 4.40 7.26
CA ILE A 227 14.51 2.98 7.37
C ILE A 227 15.70 2.05 7.23
N LEU A 228 16.64 2.36 6.34
CA LEU A 228 17.83 1.54 6.09
C LEU A 228 18.87 1.66 7.21
N ASP A 229 18.83 2.77 7.94
CA ASP A 229 19.72 3.03 9.07
C ASP A 229 19.12 2.59 10.41
N GLY A 230 17.81 2.31 10.45
CA GLY A 230 17.12 1.81 11.64
C GLY A 230 16.49 2.91 12.51
N ASP A 231 16.44 4.14 12.00
CA ASP A 231 16.10 5.35 12.75
C ASP A 231 14.76 5.98 12.32
N TYR A 232 13.97 5.27 11.51
CA TYR A 232 12.73 5.81 10.97
C TYR A 232 11.62 5.99 12.03
N ASN A 233 11.10 7.23 12.08
CA ASN A 233 10.04 7.67 13.01
C ASN A 233 8.90 8.44 12.31
N GLY A 234 8.77 8.32 10.98
CA GLY A 234 7.80 9.11 10.19
C GLY A 234 6.37 8.56 10.17
N GLY A 235 6.20 7.26 10.45
CA GLY A 235 4.92 6.58 10.30
C GLY A 235 4.06 6.60 11.57
N SER A 236 2.93 5.91 11.52
CA SER A 236 2.05 5.77 12.70
C SER A 236 2.68 4.96 13.85
N VAL A 237 3.77 4.23 13.57
CA VAL A 237 4.52 3.38 14.50
C VAL A 237 6.02 3.52 14.19
N ASN A 238 6.84 3.73 15.22
CA ASN A 238 8.29 3.84 15.09
C ASN A 238 8.91 2.51 14.63
N GLN A 239 10.03 2.58 13.91
CA GLN A 239 10.70 1.39 13.39
C GLN A 239 11.15 0.42 14.49
N ALA A 240 11.49 0.92 15.68
CA ALA A 240 11.85 0.08 16.83
C ALA A 240 10.74 -0.88 17.28
N ASP A 241 9.47 -0.57 16.98
CA ASP A 241 8.31 -1.39 17.33
C ASP A 241 7.86 -2.29 16.16
N TRP A 242 8.58 -2.29 15.02
CA TRP A 242 8.24 -3.12 13.88
C TRP A 242 8.46 -4.60 14.19
N GLY A 243 7.41 -5.39 14.04
CA GLY A 243 7.49 -6.85 14.03
C GLY A 243 7.93 -7.38 12.66
N ASN A 244 8.14 -8.71 12.59
CA ASN A 244 8.47 -9.42 11.35
C ASN A 244 7.37 -9.34 10.26
N ASP A 245 6.18 -8.94 10.67
CA ASP A 245 4.97 -8.68 9.88
C ASP A 245 4.93 -7.29 9.23
N VAL A 246 5.84 -6.38 9.60
CA VAL A 246 5.98 -5.05 8.99
C VAL A 246 6.98 -5.11 7.83
N CYS A 247 6.55 -4.69 6.65
CA CYS A 247 7.39 -4.76 5.46
C CYS A 247 7.10 -3.64 4.45
N LEU A 248 8.10 -3.35 3.61
CA LEU A 248 7.94 -2.44 2.48
C LEU A 248 7.33 -3.19 1.27
N TYR A 249 6.37 -2.54 0.62
CA TYR A 249 5.76 -2.96 -0.64
C TYR A 249 5.75 -1.77 -1.61
N TYR A 250 5.97 -2.02 -2.89
CA TYR A 250 5.88 -0.98 -3.90
C TYR A 250 4.72 -1.24 -4.87
N PHE A 251 3.76 -0.32 -4.86
CA PHE A 251 2.71 -0.18 -5.85
C PHE A 251 3.14 0.94 -6.79
N GLY A 252 2.97 0.80 -8.10
CA GLY A 252 3.47 1.86 -9.00
C GLY A 252 2.84 3.22 -8.68
N SER A 253 3.62 4.26 -8.93
CA SER A 253 3.38 5.61 -8.40
C SER A 253 2.41 6.44 -9.25
N ASP A 254 2.09 6.01 -10.46
CA ASP A 254 1.03 6.61 -11.27
C ASP A 254 -0.28 5.88 -10.96
N GLU A 255 -1.19 6.53 -10.23
CA GLU A 255 -2.45 5.93 -9.82
C GLU A 255 -3.36 5.57 -11.01
N ASP A 256 -3.27 6.29 -12.13
CA ASP A 256 -4.16 6.12 -13.28
C ASP A 256 -3.62 5.09 -14.27
N THR A 257 -2.29 4.88 -14.32
CA THR A 257 -1.68 3.97 -15.30
C THR A 257 -0.88 2.81 -14.70
N ASP A 258 -0.46 2.90 -13.43
CA ASP A 258 0.50 1.97 -12.83
C ASP A 258 0.30 1.62 -11.34
N GLY A 259 -0.90 1.68 -10.77
CA GLY A 259 -1.14 1.28 -9.37
C GLY A 259 -0.88 -0.21 -9.00
N ALA A 260 -0.31 -1.01 -9.91
CA ALA A 260 -0.06 -2.43 -9.66
C ALA A 260 1.22 -2.64 -8.83
N MET A 261 1.15 -3.57 -7.88
CA MET A 261 2.25 -4.03 -7.05
C MET A 261 3.39 -4.61 -7.90
N LYS A 262 4.61 -4.18 -7.64
CA LYS A 262 5.82 -4.68 -8.30
C LYS A 262 6.36 -5.91 -7.59
N THR A 263 7.04 -6.76 -8.35
CA THR A 263 7.73 -7.95 -7.84
C THR A 263 9.05 -8.12 -8.54
N GLY A 264 10.03 -8.71 -7.87
CA GLY A 264 11.38 -8.88 -8.37
C GLY A 264 12.21 -7.61 -8.33
N THR A 265 13.34 -7.66 -9.05
CA THR A 265 14.22 -6.52 -9.23
C THR A 265 13.49 -5.38 -9.92
N THR A 266 13.39 -4.24 -9.25
CA THR A 266 12.66 -3.06 -9.71
C THR A 266 13.50 -1.82 -9.40
N THR A 267 13.59 -0.88 -10.34
CA THR A 267 14.14 0.45 -10.04
C THR A 267 12.98 1.34 -9.61
N VAL A 268 13.11 1.96 -8.44
CA VAL A 268 12.12 2.89 -7.88
C VAL A 268 12.76 4.26 -7.82
N THR A 269 12.03 5.28 -8.26
CA THR A 269 12.46 6.67 -8.14
C THR A 269 11.68 7.33 -7.03
N LEU A 270 12.38 7.83 -6.01
CA LEU A 270 11.84 8.59 -4.88
C LEU A 270 12.53 9.95 -4.90
N ASP A 271 11.78 11.04 -5.00
CA ASP A 271 12.30 12.42 -5.03
C ASP A 271 13.45 12.68 -6.01
N GLY A 272 13.38 12.03 -7.17
CA GLY A 272 14.40 12.12 -8.21
C GLY A 272 15.62 11.22 -8.01
N SER A 273 15.75 10.58 -6.84
CA SER A 273 16.77 9.58 -6.53
C SER A 273 16.32 8.19 -6.95
N SER A 274 17.22 7.42 -7.56
CA SER A 274 16.93 6.06 -8.06
C SER A 274 17.51 4.97 -7.15
N TYR A 275 16.62 4.12 -6.66
CA TYR A 275 16.92 3.00 -5.79
C TYR A 275 16.65 1.67 -6.51
N ASN A 276 17.44 0.65 -6.18
CA ASN A 276 17.28 -0.67 -6.78
C ASN A 276 16.70 -1.61 -5.73
N PHE A 277 15.44 -1.96 -5.91
CA PHE A 277 14.73 -2.86 -5.04
C PHE A 277 14.72 -4.29 -5.57
N ASN A 278 14.51 -5.25 -4.68
CA ASN A 278 14.10 -6.61 -4.99
C ASN A 278 12.92 -7.00 -4.10
N PHE A 279 11.79 -7.24 -4.74
CA PHE A 279 10.57 -7.67 -4.07
C PHE A 279 10.35 -9.16 -4.32
N GLN A 280 9.82 -9.90 -3.35
CA GLN A 280 9.65 -11.35 -3.49
C GLN A 280 8.71 -11.71 -4.65
N LYS A 281 9.18 -12.57 -5.57
CA LYS A 281 8.44 -12.98 -6.78
C LYS A 281 7.49 -14.14 -6.58
N THR A 282 7.76 -15.01 -5.63
CA THR A 282 7.07 -16.29 -5.44
C THR A 282 6.18 -16.25 -4.21
N GLY A 283 5.26 -17.22 -4.12
CA GLY A 283 4.27 -17.27 -3.07
C GLY A 283 2.98 -16.51 -3.41
N SER A 284 2.12 -16.41 -2.39
CA SER A 284 0.89 -15.63 -2.37
C SER A 284 1.10 -14.35 -1.53
N ALA A 285 0.10 -13.46 -1.50
CA ALA A 285 0.12 -12.33 -0.56
C ALA A 285 0.36 -12.81 0.88
N SER A 286 -0.29 -13.92 1.28
CA SER A 286 -0.13 -14.54 2.60
C SER A 286 1.26 -15.04 2.93
N SER A 287 2.09 -15.27 1.91
CA SER A 287 3.43 -15.83 2.08
C SER A 287 4.50 -14.87 1.56
N GLY A 288 4.21 -13.55 1.59
CA GLY A 288 5.18 -12.49 1.31
C GLY A 288 5.36 -12.10 -0.16
N ARG A 289 4.50 -12.50 -1.10
CA ARG A 289 4.63 -12.02 -2.50
C ARG A 289 4.58 -10.49 -2.53
N GLY A 290 5.59 -9.86 -3.13
CA GLY A 290 5.70 -8.40 -3.22
C GLY A 290 6.40 -7.73 -2.03
N LYS A 291 6.65 -8.46 -0.94
CA LYS A 291 7.43 -8.00 0.21
C LYS A 291 8.86 -7.64 -0.22
N GLY A 292 9.38 -6.52 0.26
CA GLY A 292 10.80 -6.18 0.15
C GLY A 292 11.67 -7.21 0.87
N VAL A 293 12.64 -7.80 0.18
CA VAL A 293 13.48 -8.87 0.74
C VAL A 293 14.63 -8.32 1.59
N THR A 294 15.01 -9.04 2.65
CA THR A 294 16.18 -8.72 3.48
C THR A 294 17.16 -9.90 3.47
N GLY A 295 18.46 -9.61 3.26
CA GLY A 295 19.52 -10.60 3.25
C GLY A 295 20.42 -10.56 2.01
N ILE A 296 21.12 -11.66 1.75
CA ILE A 296 22.12 -11.81 0.69
C ILE A 296 21.52 -12.52 -0.52
N ASP A 297 21.63 -11.89 -1.68
CA ASP A 297 21.26 -12.47 -2.97
C ASP A 297 22.51 -12.96 -3.72
N ASP A 298 22.60 -14.27 -3.92
CA ASP A 298 23.66 -14.98 -4.66
C ASP A 298 25.10 -14.51 -4.39
N LYS A 299 25.41 -14.19 -3.12
CA LYS A 299 26.71 -13.60 -2.69
C LYS A 299 27.13 -12.36 -3.49
N LYS A 300 26.18 -11.69 -4.14
CA LYS A 300 26.40 -10.58 -5.06
C LYS A 300 25.91 -9.27 -4.47
N TYR A 301 24.73 -9.26 -3.89
CA TYR A 301 24.10 -8.07 -3.32
C TYR A 301 23.59 -8.33 -1.91
N VAL A 302 23.56 -7.29 -1.09
CA VAL A 302 22.83 -7.28 0.18
C VAL A 302 21.61 -6.39 -0.01
N TYR A 303 20.45 -6.85 0.46
CA TYR A 303 19.19 -6.13 0.46
C TYR A 303 18.71 -5.93 1.90
N SER A 304 18.16 -4.75 2.21
CA SER A 304 17.42 -4.49 3.45
C SER A 304 16.07 -3.88 3.10
N TYR A 305 14.98 -4.43 3.63
CA TYR A 305 13.60 -4.03 3.29
C TYR A 305 13.33 -3.97 1.78
N GLY A 306 14.02 -4.81 1.01
CA GLY A 306 13.98 -4.84 -0.44
C GLY A 306 14.94 -3.89 -1.12
N CYS A 307 15.49 -2.85 -0.47
CA CYS A 307 16.44 -1.92 -1.09
C CYS A 307 17.86 -2.50 -1.11
N ARG A 308 18.55 -2.40 -2.26
CA ARG A 308 19.94 -2.85 -2.39
C ARG A 308 20.87 -1.88 -1.67
N ILE A 309 21.63 -2.39 -0.70
CA ILE A 309 22.68 -1.63 -0.02
C ILE A 309 23.84 -1.38 -0.97
N LYS A 310 24.28 -0.13 -1.04
CA LYS A 310 25.46 0.33 -1.78
C LYS A 310 26.19 1.36 -0.94
N ALA A 311 27.48 1.55 -1.20
CA ALA A 311 28.23 2.66 -0.63
C ALA A 311 27.92 3.95 -1.38
N ASP A 312 28.07 5.08 -0.70
CA ASP A 312 28.12 6.37 -1.37
C ASP A 312 29.39 6.55 -2.19
N SER A 313 29.34 7.47 -3.16
CA SER A 313 30.46 7.71 -4.07
C SER A 313 31.73 8.11 -3.34
N ASP A 314 31.57 8.84 -2.23
CA ASP A 314 32.65 9.43 -1.47
C ASP A 314 33.29 8.38 -0.55
N ASP A 315 32.47 7.56 0.10
CA ASP A 315 32.93 6.45 0.96
C ASP A 315 33.52 5.29 0.18
N LYS A 316 33.07 5.08 -1.06
CA LYS A 316 33.46 4.00 -2.00
C LYS A 316 33.06 2.59 -1.55
N TYR A 317 33.10 2.30 -0.26
CA TYR A 317 32.73 1.04 0.36
C TYR A 317 31.87 1.25 1.60
N GLN A 318 30.91 0.34 1.82
CA GLN A 318 30.06 0.28 3.00
C GLN A 318 30.27 -1.08 3.67
N LEU A 319 30.58 -1.07 4.96
CA LEU A 319 30.59 -2.28 5.79
C LEU A 319 29.16 -2.61 6.20
N VAL A 320 28.78 -3.88 6.08
CA VAL A 320 27.41 -4.34 6.33
C VAL A 320 27.47 -5.62 7.15
N GLN A 321 26.69 -5.67 8.23
CA GLN A 321 26.47 -6.89 9.00
C GLN A 321 25.16 -7.54 8.56
N VAL A 322 25.18 -8.87 8.42
CA VAL A 322 24.01 -9.68 8.11
C VAL A 322 23.93 -10.84 9.09
N TRP A 323 22.80 -10.97 9.78
CA TRP A 323 22.56 -12.06 10.72
C TRP A 323 21.15 -12.62 10.57
N ASN A 324 20.88 -13.72 11.26
CA ASN A 324 19.57 -14.33 11.34
C ASN A 324 19.15 -14.43 12.81
N ASP A 325 17.87 -14.34 13.14
CA ASP A 325 17.28 -14.53 14.48
C ASP A 325 17.72 -15.81 15.20
N GLU A 326 18.06 -16.85 14.45
CA GLU A 326 18.76 -18.01 14.95
C GLU A 326 20.26 -17.71 15.08
N GLU A 327 20.77 -17.65 16.32
CA GLU A 327 22.13 -17.17 16.66
C GLU A 327 23.25 -17.85 15.86
N GLU A 328 23.14 -19.17 15.66
CA GLU A 328 24.12 -20.01 14.98
C GLU A 328 23.77 -20.29 13.50
N SER A 329 22.75 -19.62 12.95
CA SER A 329 22.35 -19.85 11.56
C SER A 329 23.38 -19.30 10.58
N THR A 330 23.71 -20.11 9.58
CA THR A 330 24.56 -19.71 8.45
C THR A 330 23.74 -19.31 7.22
N ASN A 331 22.41 -19.26 7.34
CA ASN A 331 21.51 -18.98 6.23
C ASN A 331 21.05 -17.51 6.24
N PHE A 332 21.75 -16.71 5.45
CA PHE A 332 21.50 -15.28 5.29
C PHE A 332 20.84 -14.96 3.94
N ASN A 333 20.25 -15.95 3.26
CA ASN A 333 19.69 -15.74 1.93
C ASN A 333 18.41 -14.90 2.00
N ILE A 334 18.19 -14.05 0.99
CA ILE A 334 16.97 -13.22 0.86
C ILE A 334 15.64 -13.99 0.90
N ASN A 335 15.65 -15.31 0.71
CA ASN A 335 14.45 -16.15 0.80
C ASN A 335 14.27 -16.80 2.20
N SER A 336 15.08 -16.42 3.18
CA SER A 336 15.03 -16.97 4.54
C SER A 336 14.31 -16.01 5.47
N GLU A 337 13.57 -16.57 6.41
CA GLU A 337 12.91 -15.79 7.46
C GLU A 337 13.92 -15.35 8.53
N GLY A 338 13.60 -14.25 9.24
CA GLY A 338 14.40 -13.75 10.36
C GLY A 338 15.77 -13.21 9.99
N VAL A 339 16.03 -12.89 8.72
CA VAL A 339 17.30 -12.28 8.30
C VAL A 339 17.24 -10.76 8.50
N HIS A 340 18.32 -10.23 9.10
CA HIS A 340 18.50 -8.82 9.40
C HIS A 340 19.76 -8.28 8.73
N VAL A 341 19.75 -6.98 8.42
CA VAL A 341 20.85 -6.27 7.76
C VAL A 341 21.04 -4.92 8.43
N MET A 342 22.28 -4.57 8.73
CA MET A 342 22.65 -3.28 9.32
C MET A 342 23.89 -2.73 8.63
N LYS A 343 23.87 -1.43 8.32
CA LYS A 343 25.07 -0.71 7.90
C LYS A 343 25.94 -0.46 9.13
N LEU A 344 27.25 -0.63 8.97
CA LEU A 344 28.24 -0.33 10.01
C LEU A 344 29.14 0.79 9.52
N ASP A 345 29.44 1.73 10.41
CA ASP A 345 30.49 2.71 10.17
C ASP A 345 31.86 2.03 10.11
N ALA A 346 32.78 2.65 9.35
CA ALA A 346 34.17 2.25 9.37
C ALA A 346 34.75 2.50 10.77
N PRO A 347 35.60 1.60 11.32
CA PRO A 347 36.21 1.83 12.62
C PRO A 347 36.99 3.14 12.66
N THR A 348 36.74 3.97 13.67
CA THR A 348 37.49 5.22 13.88
C THR A 348 38.62 5.08 14.89
N ASP A 349 38.47 4.15 15.84
CA ASP A 349 39.46 3.83 16.85
C ASP A 349 40.18 2.53 16.48
N PHE A 350 41.51 2.57 16.42
CA PHE A 350 42.34 1.41 16.10
C PHE A 350 42.86 0.73 17.39
N GLU A 351 42.67 -0.58 17.47
CA GLU A 351 43.06 -1.42 18.62
C GLU A 351 44.55 -1.75 18.62
N TYR A 352 45.13 -1.91 17.43
CA TYR A 352 46.50 -2.38 17.27
C TYR A 352 47.37 -1.39 16.49
N SER A 353 48.66 -1.33 16.83
CA SER A 353 49.64 -0.54 16.09
C SER A 353 51.04 -1.15 16.09
N TYR A 354 51.81 -0.87 15.03
CA TYR A 354 53.24 -1.23 14.91
C TYR A 354 53.92 -0.34 13.87
N THR A 355 55.24 -0.49 13.71
CA THR A 355 56.03 0.26 12.72
C THR A 355 56.35 -0.61 11.50
N ASN A 356 56.01 -0.11 10.31
CA ASN A 356 56.30 -0.80 9.06
C ASN A 356 57.76 -0.60 8.59
N LYS A 357 58.14 -1.31 7.54
CA LYS A 357 59.47 -1.20 6.88
C LYS A 357 59.80 0.19 6.34
N GLU A 358 58.80 1.07 6.19
CA GLU A 358 58.94 2.45 5.72
C GLU A 358 59.02 3.44 6.90
N SER A 359 59.14 2.93 8.14
CA SER A 359 59.21 3.72 9.39
C SER A 359 57.94 4.52 9.68
N GLU A 360 56.80 4.09 9.13
CA GLU A 360 55.49 4.66 9.39
C GLU A 360 54.76 3.82 10.46
N THR A 361 53.95 4.48 11.27
CA THR A 361 53.00 3.80 12.15
C THR A 361 51.87 3.24 11.30
N VAL A 362 51.57 1.96 11.50
CA VAL A 362 50.39 1.28 10.95
C VAL A 362 49.42 1.08 12.09
N ASN A 363 48.23 1.66 11.99
CA ASN A 363 47.13 1.40 12.91
C ASN A 363 46.12 0.48 12.22
N TYR A 364 45.61 -0.53 12.93
CA TYR A 364 44.70 -1.51 12.35
C TYR A 364 43.73 -2.15 13.34
N ASN A 365 42.63 -2.66 12.79
CA ASN A 365 41.65 -3.51 13.46
C ASN A 365 41.47 -4.81 12.69
N THR A 366 41.40 -5.93 13.40
CA THR A 366 40.84 -7.17 12.88
C THR A 366 39.31 -7.05 12.89
N LEU A 367 38.68 -7.38 11.77
CA LEU A 367 37.22 -7.28 11.64
C LEU A 367 36.58 -8.64 11.84
N SER A 368 35.63 -8.69 12.77
CA SER A 368 34.76 -9.84 12.98
C SER A 368 33.34 -9.35 13.27
N ALA A 369 32.34 -10.18 12.94
CA ALA A 369 30.97 -9.91 13.36
C ALA A 369 30.78 -10.51 14.76
N ASP A 370 30.21 -9.73 15.66
CA ASP A 370 29.63 -10.15 16.93
C ASP A 370 28.49 -11.16 16.74
N ARG A 371 27.76 -11.08 15.62
CA ARG A 371 26.82 -12.11 15.15
C ARG A 371 26.75 -12.17 13.63
N GLY A 372 26.59 -13.37 13.08
CA GLY A 372 26.37 -13.56 11.65
C GLY A 372 27.64 -13.30 10.83
N VAL A 373 27.55 -12.46 9.80
CA VAL A 373 28.66 -12.20 8.87
C VAL A 373 28.80 -10.73 8.49
N LEU A 374 30.05 -10.29 8.31
CA LEU A 374 30.36 -9.01 7.67
C LEU A 374 30.46 -9.16 6.14
N ARG A 375 30.03 -8.13 5.42
CA ARG A 375 30.18 -7.96 3.98
C ARG A 375 30.64 -6.54 3.69
N LEU A 376 31.53 -6.41 2.70
CA LEU A 376 31.92 -5.12 2.16
C LEU A 376 31.25 -4.94 0.80
N VAL A 377 30.43 -3.91 0.64
CA VAL A 377 29.78 -3.58 -0.64
C VAL A 377 30.39 -2.31 -1.24
N ASN A 378 30.43 -2.21 -2.57
CA ASN A 378 30.94 -1.02 -3.26
C ASN A 378 29.79 -0.06 -3.66
N THR A 379 30.13 1.02 -4.38
CA THR A 379 29.17 2.01 -4.89
C THR A 379 28.10 1.47 -5.85
N SER A 380 28.34 0.29 -6.44
CA SER A 380 27.36 -0.41 -7.27
C SER A 380 26.56 -1.47 -6.48
N GLY A 381 26.79 -1.58 -5.17
CA GLY A 381 26.20 -2.56 -4.26
C GLY A 381 26.80 -3.97 -4.33
N ASN A 382 27.83 -4.20 -5.15
CA ASN A 382 28.41 -5.54 -5.29
C ASN A 382 29.20 -5.90 -4.02
N ILE A 383 28.96 -7.09 -3.49
CA ILE A 383 29.76 -7.66 -2.41
C ILE A 383 31.17 -7.98 -2.94
N GLN A 384 32.18 -7.56 -2.20
CA GLN A 384 33.58 -7.83 -2.52
C GLN A 384 33.97 -9.24 -2.08
N LYS A 385 34.55 -10.04 -2.99
CA LYS A 385 35.01 -11.41 -2.68
C LYS A 385 36.41 -11.43 -2.09
N ASN A 386 37.38 -10.91 -2.84
CA ASN A 386 38.78 -10.86 -2.47
C ASN A 386 39.32 -9.48 -2.85
N LYS A 387 39.79 -8.73 -1.86
CA LYS A 387 40.37 -7.41 -2.05
C LYS A 387 41.56 -7.24 -1.11
N THR A 388 42.59 -6.61 -1.63
CA THR A 388 43.80 -6.26 -0.88
C THR A 388 43.94 -4.75 -0.99
N ALA A 389 44.06 -4.09 0.16
CA ALA A 389 44.14 -2.64 0.25
C ALA A 389 43.05 -1.90 -0.56
N ALA A 390 41.77 -2.27 -0.35
CA ALA A 390 40.63 -1.56 -0.92
C ALA A 390 40.46 -0.22 -0.20
N LYS A 391 40.92 0.84 -0.85
CA LYS A 391 40.88 2.20 -0.30
C LYS A 391 39.46 2.75 -0.25
N ASP A 392 39.03 3.26 0.90
CA ASP A 392 37.71 3.88 1.12
C ASP A 392 37.77 5.42 1.03
N GLY A 393 36.71 6.08 1.50
CA GLY A 393 36.59 7.55 1.57
C GLY A 393 37.45 8.19 2.66
N ASN A 394 37.72 7.47 3.75
CA ASN A 394 38.52 7.93 4.89
C ASN A 394 40.03 7.75 4.69
N ASP A 395 40.44 7.53 3.44
CA ASP A 395 41.81 7.20 3.04
C ASP A 395 42.40 5.93 3.71
N CYS A 396 41.55 5.09 4.30
CA CYS A 396 41.90 3.83 4.94
C CYS A 396 41.64 2.65 3.98
N TYR A 397 42.01 1.44 4.41
CA TYR A 397 42.10 0.27 3.55
C TYR A 397 41.44 -0.96 4.16
N TYR A 398 40.43 -1.49 3.48
CA TYR A 398 39.86 -2.81 3.77
C TYR A 398 40.66 -3.93 3.10
N TYR A 399 40.80 -5.05 3.80
CA TYR A 399 41.21 -6.33 3.22
C TYR A 399 40.09 -7.35 3.39
N VAL A 400 39.79 -8.03 2.29
CA VAL A 400 38.65 -8.93 2.16
C VAL A 400 39.13 -10.27 1.65
N LYS A 401 38.76 -11.36 2.34
CA LYS A 401 39.08 -12.74 1.97
C LYS A 401 37.81 -13.57 2.00
N ASN A 402 37.51 -14.23 0.87
CA ASN A 402 36.34 -15.10 0.73
C ASN A 402 35.01 -14.44 1.16
N TYR A 403 34.78 -13.20 0.73
CA TYR A 403 33.61 -12.36 1.04
C TYR A 403 33.56 -11.78 2.46
N ALA A 404 34.52 -12.12 3.33
CA ALA A 404 34.62 -11.54 4.66
C ALA A 404 35.65 -10.39 4.65
N PRO A 405 35.26 -9.14 4.98
CA PRO A 405 36.21 -8.12 5.40
C PRO A 405 36.81 -8.57 6.74
N VAL A 406 38.14 -8.56 6.83
CA VAL A 406 38.89 -9.17 7.94
C VAL A 406 39.93 -8.24 8.55
N LEU A 407 40.32 -7.18 7.84
CA LEU A 407 41.28 -6.18 8.32
C LEU A 407 40.88 -4.81 7.79
N TYR A 408 41.02 -3.80 8.64
CA TYR A 408 40.90 -2.39 8.31
C TYR A 408 42.10 -1.64 8.86
N THR A 409 42.75 -0.80 8.05
CA THR A 409 43.99 -0.11 8.44
C THR A 409 44.13 1.24 7.75
N ASP A 410 44.79 2.18 8.43
CA ASP A 410 45.13 3.50 7.88
C ASP A 410 46.32 3.47 6.91
N ASN A 411 47.03 2.34 6.81
CA ASN A 411 48.25 2.26 6.01
C ASN A 411 48.22 1.11 4.99
N LYS A 412 48.60 1.43 3.76
CA LYS A 412 48.70 0.44 2.67
C LYS A 412 49.95 -0.44 2.80
N THR A 413 51.04 0.11 3.34
CA THR A 413 52.28 -0.61 3.56
C THR A 413 52.25 -1.30 4.92
N ILE A 414 52.00 -2.60 4.89
CA ILE A 414 51.81 -3.45 6.08
C ILE A 414 53.06 -4.24 6.50
N LYS A 415 54.08 -4.39 5.63
CA LYS A 415 55.23 -5.22 6.00
C LYS A 415 55.98 -4.56 7.16
N GLY A 416 56.18 -5.27 8.26
CA GLY A 416 56.88 -4.79 9.46
C GLY A 416 58.35 -4.45 9.20
N ASN A 417 58.92 -3.61 10.08
CA ASN A 417 60.36 -3.36 10.13
C ASN A 417 61.11 -4.57 10.72
N ASP A 418 62.41 -4.42 11.03
CA ASP A 418 63.21 -5.52 11.60
C ASP A 418 62.69 -6.00 12.97
N ASP A 419 62.13 -5.10 13.79
CA ASP A 419 61.51 -5.44 15.08
C ASP A 419 60.19 -6.20 14.92
N TYR A 420 59.49 -5.99 13.80
CA TYR A 420 58.22 -6.63 13.43
C TYR A 420 58.37 -7.54 12.21
N SER A 421 59.53 -8.18 12.05
CA SER A 421 59.87 -8.98 10.85
C SER A 421 58.98 -10.20 10.62
N SER A 422 58.21 -10.63 11.62
CA SER A 422 57.18 -11.67 11.49
C SER A 422 55.98 -11.22 10.65
N ILE A 423 55.73 -9.91 10.53
CA ILE A 423 54.63 -9.34 9.74
C ILE A 423 55.12 -9.11 8.31
N SER A 424 54.93 -10.10 7.45
CA SER A 424 55.40 -10.07 6.06
C SER A 424 54.31 -9.68 5.05
N LYS A 425 53.04 -9.95 5.40
CA LYS A 425 51.82 -9.73 4.62
C LYS A 425 50.64 -9.50 5.58
N TRP A 426 49.48 -9.11 5.04
CA TRP A 426 48.35 -8.69 5.88
C TRP A 426 47.71 -9.87 6.62
N GLU A 427 47.79 -11.08 6.04
CA GLU A 427 47.29 -12.29 6.67
C GLU A 427 47.97 -12.56 8.01
N ASP A 428 49.25 -12.16 8.16
CA ASP A 428 50.00 -12.33 9.41
C ASP A 428 49.45 -11.45 10.54
N LEU A 429 48.64 -10.43 10.24
CA LEU A 429 47.95 -9.57 11.23
C LEU A 429 46.61 -10.16 11.69
N VAL A 430 46.00 -11.04 10.90
CA VAL A 430 44.67 -11.61 11.17
C VAL A 430 44.79 -13.01 11.76
N ASP A 431 45.83 -13.77 11.38
CA ASP A 431 46.10 -15.12 11.87
C ASP A 431 46.92 -15.14 13.20
N ALA A 432 47.14 -13.97 13.83
CA ALA A 432 47.98 -13.81 15.03
C ALA A 432 47.23 -13.97 16.37
N GLU A 433 45.91 -14.15 16.35
CA GLU A 433 45.05 -14.42 17.52
C GLU A 433 44.82 -15.92 17.78
#